data_AF-A0A443S412-F1
#
_entry.id   AF-A0A443S412-F1
#
_cell.length_a   1.000
_cell.length_b   1.000
_cell.length_c   1.000
_cell.angle_alpha   90.00
_cell.angle_beta   90.00
_cell.angle_gamma   90.00
#
_symmetry.space_group_name_H-M   'P 1'
#
loop_
_entity.id
_entity.type
_entity.pdbx_description
1 polymer ?
#
loop_
_entity_poly.entity_id
_entity_poly.type
_entity_poly.pdbx_seq_one_letter_code
_entity_poly.pdbx_strand_id
1 'polypeptide(L)'
;MKYVFQLFSLLCLTRLMAEMHVNCPAGWKRWNQKCFWASNALVNFNQNRRECELFNAQMVSIETSEENEFVYSLTKNDWFWVGLHVSGNNTDNFWWTNGKKVNFKNWASGQPDELKSAEGGCVVFVGSTRKWDDISCTRVANKMCQIDLDVLPEVIGLLQSNLTDLAAKIDEIILSSEIVETNMKSLKSVKKNFDTEMQLIKNEVNENSAFVQQQTNYSETNFMDINVKLSDLENWAISAESRSESNKNDLLKLINENTQKINSAFSKLSIISTAVNENNNLTSCQFDVLQSHLRLVVKNLSDINNAIHEIVSLNSVKDEEKIESNEGFQLSIKEIILYILTAFNTIAIITVTLK
;
A
#
# COMPACT_ATOMS: atom_id res chain seq x y z
N MET A 1 25.45 6.31 -16.18
CA MET A 1 26.14 5.89 -14.94
C MET A 1 25.82 4.45 -14.52
N LYS A 2 24.55 3.98 -14.52
CA LYS A 2 24.19 2.56 -14.20
C LYS A 2 25.00 1.51 -14.98
N TYR A 3 25.13 1.66 -16.30
CA TYR A 3 25.89 0.71 -17.15
C TYR A 3 27.40 0.70 -16.89
N VAL A 4 27.98 1.82 -16.42
CA VAL A 4 29.40 1.90 -16.09
C VAL A 4 29.68 1.15 -14.79
N PHE A 5 28.79 1.26 -13.80
CA PHE A 5 28.88 0.49 -12.55
C PHE A 5 28.70 -1.02 -12.78
N GLN A 6 27.77 -1.44 -13.66
CA GLN A 6 27.59 -2.85 -14.03
C GLN A 6 28.79 -3.43 -14.79
N LEU A 7 29.41 -2.66 -15.71
CA LEU A 7 30.63 -3.08 -16.39
C LEU A 7 31.82 -3.18 -15.42
N PHE A 8 31.95 -2.24 -14.48
CA PHE A 8 32.98 -2.29 -13.45
C PHE A 8 32.79 -3.45 -12.48
N SER A 9 31.56 -3.78 -12.08
CA SER A 9 31.29 -4.94 -11.22
C SER A 9 31.54 -6.26 -11.93
N LEU A 10 31.18 -6.38 -13.22
CA LEU A 10 31.46 -7.57 -14.05
C LEU A 10 32.97 -7.75 -14.31
N LEU A 11 33.69 -6.67 -14.58
CA LEU A 11 35.16 -6.68 -14.71
C LEU A 11 35.86 -6.98 -13.37
N CYS A 12 35.27 -6.55 -12.24
CA CYS A 12 35.75 -6.87 -10.90
C CYS A 12 35.50 -8.35 -10.54
N LEU A 13 34.32 -8.90 -10.87
CA LEU A 13 33.97 -10.31 -10.69
C LEU A 13 34.84 -11.24 -11.53
N THR A 14 35.10 -10.89 -12.79
CA THR A 14 35.99 -11.66 -13.66
C THR A 14 37.45 -11.62 -13.19
N ARG A 15 37.92 -10.48 -12.65
CA ARG A 15 39.22 -10.40 -11.95
C ARG A 15 39.26 -11.21 -10.65
N LEU A 16 38.23 -11.12 -9.81
CA LEU A 16 38.11 -11.89 -8.56
C LEU A 16 38.14 -13.40 -8.83
N MET A 17 37.44 -13.86 -9.86
CA MET A 17 37.42 -15.26 -10.29
C MET A 17 38.78 -15.72 -10.84
N ALA A 18 39.50 -14.85 -11.56
CA ALA A 18 40.86 -15.12 -12.04
C ALA A 18 41.91 -15.13 -10.91
N GLU A 19 41.63 -14.47 -9.79
CA GLU A 19 42.52 -14.35 -8.62
C GLU A 19 42.23 -15.39 -7.53
N MET A 20 41.18 -16.21 -7.64
CA MET A 20 40.93 -17.37 -6.78
C MET A 20 41.90 -18.53 -7.12
N HIS A 21 43.20 -18.29 -6.96
CA HIS A 21 44.16 -19.39 -6.84
C HIS A 21 43.89 -20.06 -5.49
N VAL A 22 43.05 -21.10 -5.49
CA VAL A 22 42.95 -22.02 -4.35
C VAL A 22 44.32 -22.67 -4.18
N ASN A 23 45.10 -22.10 -3.25
CA ASN A 23 46.39 -22.64 -2.90
C ASN A 23 46.18 -23.96 -2.18
N CYS A 24 47.05 -24.92 -2.45
CA CYS A 24 47.01 -26.18 -1.74
C CYS A 24 47.22 -25.96 -0.24
N PRO A 25 46.58 -26.77 0.63
CA PRO A 25 46.81 -26.67 2.07
C PRO A 25 48.30 -26.79 2.40
N ALA A 26 48.72 -26.23 3.55
CA ALA A 26 50.11 -26.29 3.96
C ALA A 26 50.63 -27.74 3.99
N GLY A 27 51.77 -27.99 3.35
CA GLY A 27 52.36 -29.33 3.21
C GLY A 27 51.89 -30.14 2.00
N TRP A 28 50.88 -29.68 1.26
CA TRP A 28 50.44 -30.30 0.01
C TRP A 28 51.17 -29.70 -1.19
N LYS A 29 51.43 -30.52 -2.21
CA LYS A 29 52.11 -30.12 -3.45
C LYS A 29 51.08 -29.97 -4.57
N ARG A 30 51.10 -28.82 -5.24
CA ARG A 30 50.21 -28.54 -6.37
C ARG A 30 50.77 -29.13 -7.65
N TRP A 31 49.90 -29.76 -8.43
CA TRP A 31 50.12 -30.03 -9.84
C TRP A 31 48.81 -29.82 -10.59
N ASN A 32 48.82 -28.92 -11.56
CA ASN A 32 47.64 -28.48 -12.29
C ASN A 32 46.48 -28.08 -11.34
N GLN A 33 45.30 -28.66 -11.52
CA GLN A 33 44.10 -28.44 -10.70
C GLN A 33 43.96 -29.48 -9.58
N LYS A 34 45.08 -30.03 -9.10
CA LYS A 34 45.11 -30.99 -8.00
C LYS A 34 46.16 -30.62 -6.95
N CYS A 35 45.85 -30.94 -5.70
CA CYS A 35 46.79 -30.89 -4.58
C CYS A 35 47.08 -32.31 -4.11
N PHE A 36 48.35 -32.63 -3.87
CA PHE A 36 48.79 -33.96 -3.46
C PHE A 36 49.50 -33.91 -2.11
N TRP A 37 49.27 -34.92 -1.30
CA TRP A 37 50.00 -35.13 -0.06
C TRP A 37 50.45 -36.58 0.05
N ALA A 38 51.71 -36.76 0.46
CA ALA A 38 52.35 -38.05 0.56
C ALA A 38 53.01 -38.18 1.93
N SER A 39 52.87 -39.35 2.54
CA SER A 39 53.43 -39.66 3.86
C SER A 39 53.96 -41.09 3.90
N ASN A 40 55.17 -41.26 4.45
CA ASN A 40 55.86 -42.56 4.56
C ASN A 40 55.33 -43.45 5.70
N ALA A 41 54.16 -43.13 6.27
CA ALA A 41 53.53 -43.99 7.26
C ALA A 41 52.80 -45.14 6.57
N LEU A 42 53.11 -46.37 6.99
CA LEU A 42 52.59 -47.60 6.40
C LEU A 42 51.17 -47.90 6.88
N VAL A 43 50.25 -48.08 5.94
CA VAL A 43 48.86 -48.46 6.21
C VAL A 43 48.35 -49.39 5.11
N ASN A 44 47.24 -50.09 5.34
CA ASN A 44 46.56 -50.81 4.27
C ASN A 44 45.68 -49.88 3.41
N PHE A 45 45.20 -50.39 2.27
CA PHE A 45 44.44 -49.59 1.29
C PHE A 45 43.22 -48.88 1.92
N ASN A 46 42.42 -49.62 2.69
CA ASN A 46 41.21 -49.09 3.32
C ASN A 46 41.53 -48.05 4.40
N GLN A 47 42.65 -48.20 5.10
CA GLN A 47 43.14 -47.19 6.05
C GLN A 47 43.59 -45.92 5.33
N ASN A 48 44.37 -46.02 4.23
CA ASN A 48 44.74 -44.84 3.43
C ASN A 48 43.50 -44.10 2.92
N ARG A 49 42.49 -44.84 2.43
CA ARG A 49 41.22 -44.26 1.98
C ARG A 49 40.55 -43.41 3.06
N ARG A 50 40.37 -43.99 4.26
CA ARG A 50 39.75 -43.29 5.40
C ARG A 50 40.57 -42.09 5.84
N GLU A 51 41.90 -42.18 5.85
CA GLU A 51 42.75 -41.04 6.19
C GLU A 51 42.61 -39.89 5.18
N CYS A 52 42.54 -40.20 3.87
CA CYS A 52 42.25 -39.17 2.87
C CYS A 52 40.88 -38.53 3.10
N GLU A 53 39.84 -39.34 3.39
CA GLU A 53 38.50 -38.84 3.71
C GLU A 53 38.51 -37.90 4.94
N LEU A 54 39.31 -38.18 5.97
CA LEU A 54 39.48 -37.31 7.15
C LEU A 54 40.09 -35.93 6.81
N PHE A 55 40.86 -35.83 5.74
CA PHE A 55 41.39 -34.56 5.23
C PHE A 55 40.45 -33.84 4.27
N ASN A 56 39.19 -34.30 4.10
CA ASN A 56 38.31 -33.91 3.00
C ASN A 56 38.99 -34.08 1.62
N ALA A 57 39.81 -35.12 1.52
CA ALA A 57 40.57 -35.47 0.33
C ALA A 57 40.14 -36.86 -0.16
N GLN A 58 40.72 -37.28 -1.28
CA GLN A 58 40.47 -38.58 -1.92
C GLN A 58 41.80 -39.30 -2.11
N MET A 59 41.78 -40.61 -2.34
CA MET A 59 42.99 -41.29 -2.79
C MET A 59 43.38 -40.83 -4.21
N VAL A 60 44.68 -40.86 -4.50
CA VAL A 60 45.23 -40.36 -5.76
C VAL A 60 44.69 -41.12 -6.97
N SER A 61 44.23 -40.38 -7.97
CA SER A 61 43.90 -40.84 -9.32
C SER A 61 44.90 -40.27 -10.31
N ILE A 62 45.45 -41.12 -11.18
CA ILE A 62 46.46 -40.73 -12.16
C ILE A 62 45.84 -40.86 -13.56
N GLU A 63 45.64 -39.72 -14.22
CA GLU A 63 44.85 -39.62 -15.45
C GLU A 63 45.70 -39.38 -16.69
N THR A 64 46.98 -39.04 -16.53
CA THR A 64 47.92 -38.73 -17.62
C THR A 64 49.34 -39.21 -17.30
N SER A 65 50.19 -39.29 -18.32
CA SER A 65 51.62 -39.61 -18.16
C SER A 65 52.38 -38.54 -17.38
N GLU A 66 52.01 -37.27 -17.57
CA GLU A 66 52.60 -36.12 -16.92
C GLU A 66 52.26 -36.12 -15.42
N GLU A 67 51.02 -36.51 -15.09
CA GLU A 67 50.60 -36.72 -13.70
C GLU A 67 51.39 -37.85 -13.04
N ASN A 68 51.64 -38.94 -13.77
CA ASN A 68 52.43 -40.07 -13.27
C ASN A 68 53.87 -39.65 -12.92
N GLU A 69 54.51 -38.84 -13.76
CA GLU A 69 55.84 -38.30 -13.47
C GLU A 69 55.84 -37.31 -12.29
N PHE A 70 54.77 -36.53 -12.14
CA PHE A 70 54.62 -35.68 -10.95
C PHE A 70 54.47 -36.52 -9.68
N VAL A 71 53.61 -37.55 -9.70
CA VAL A 71 53.44 -38.48 -8.57
C VAL A 71 54.77 -39.14 -8.22
N TYR A 72 55.55 -39.61 -9.21
CA TYR A 72 56.89 -40.15 -8.99
C TYR A 72 57.77 -39.22 -8.14
N SER A 73 57.76 -37.91 -8.43
CA SER A 73 58.55 -36.92 -7.68
C SER A 73 58.22 -36.85 -6.19
N LEU A 74 57.04 -37.30 -5.77
CA LEU A 74 56.59 -37.35 -4.38
C LEU A 74 57.01 -38.64 -3.66
N THR A 75 57.33 -39.71 -4.40
CA THR A 75 57.51 -41.06 -3.85
C THR A 75 58.89 -41.32 -3.23
N LYS A 76 59.91 -40.56 -3.64
CA LYS A 76 61.32 -40.82 -3.23
C LYS A 76 61.76 -42.29 -3.44
N ASN A 77 61.26 -42.95 -4.49
CA ASN A 77 61.47 -44.35 -4.84
C ASN A 77 60.77 -45.40 -3.95
N ASP A 78 59.96 -45.00 -2.96
CA ASP A 78 59.15 -45.92 -2.15
C ASP A 78 57.81 -46.28 -2.82
N TRP A 79 57.03 -47.17 -2.18
CA TRP A 79 55.75 -47.67 -2.67
C TRP A 79 54.59 -46.93 -2.01
N PHE A 80 53.66 -46.42 -2.80
CA PHE A 80 52.53 -45.63 -2.31
C PHE A 80 51.21 -46.18 -2.82
N TRP A 81 50.18 -46.17 -1.97
CA TRP A 81 48.83 -46.43 -2.42
C TRP A 81 48.34 -45.38 -3.42
N VAL A 82 47.70 -45.84 -4.48
CA VAL A 82 46.85 -45.03 -5.35
C VAL A 82 45.42 -45.53 -5.25
N GLY A 83 44.45 -44.70 -5.63
CA GLY A 83 43.02 -45.02 -5.50
C GLY A 83 42.49 -46.02 -6.52
N LEU A 84 43.34 -46.72 -7.28
CA LEU A 84 42.90 -47.71 -8.26
C LEU A 84 42.72 -49.06 -7.57
N HIS A 85 41.59 -49.70 -7.81
CA HIS A 85 41.34 -51.06 -7.33
C HIS A 85 40.39 -51.81 -8.26
N VAL A 86 40.32 -53.13 -8.05
CA VAL A 86 39.49 -54.05 -8.81
C VAL A 86 38.80 -55.03 -7.86
N SER A 87 37.54 -55.36 -8.13
CA SER A 87 36.84 -56.46 -7.46
C SER A 87 36.72 -57.64 -8.41
N GLY A 88 36.96 -58.84 -7.89
CA GLY A 88 36.94 -60.08 -8.66
C GLY A 88 38.11 -60.20 -9.64
N ASN A 89 37.93 -61.02 -10.66
CA ASN A 89 39.01 -61.53 -11.52
C ASN A 89 39.00 -60.96 -12.95
N ASN A 90 38.31 -59.84 -13.20
CA ASN A 90 38.22 -59.24 -14.53
C ASN A 90 39.14 -58.01 -14.66
N THR A 91 40.10 -58.06 -15.58
CA THR A 91 41.02 -56.97 -15.93
C THR A 91 40.33 -55.68 -16.40
N ASP A 92 39.08 -55.77 -16.85
CA ASP A 92 38.31 -54.61 -17.31
C ASP A 92 37.59 -53.87 -16.18
N ASN A 93 37.63 -54.42 -14.96
CA ASN A 93 36.92 -53.91 -13.80
C ASN A 93 37.81 -53.08 -12.86
N PHE A 94 38.81 -52.36 -13.37
CA PHE A 94 39.52 -51.38 -12.54
C PHE A 94 38.74 -50.05 -12.49
N TRP A 95 38.62 -49.47 -11.31
CA TRP A 95 38.05 -48.13 -11.13
C TRP A 95 38.77 -47.33 -10.05
N TRP A 96 38.78 -46.01 -10.21
CA TRP A 96 39.30 -45.10 -9.20
C TRP A 96 38.28 -44.94 -8.05
N THR A 97 38.75 -44.86 -6.81
CA THR A 97 37.89 -44.62 -5.64
C THR A 97 37.14 -43.29 -5.69
N ASN A 98 37.62 -42.33 -6.48
CA ASN A 98 36.94 -41.05 -6.69
C ASN A 98 35.94 -41.06 -7.86
N GLY A 99 35.68 -42.23 -8.47
CA GLY A 99 34.69 -42.38 -9.54
C GLY A 99 35.16 -41.89 -10.92
N LYS A 100 36.39 -41.39 -11.05
CA LYS A 100 36.93 -40.99 -12.36
C LYS A 100 37.12 -42.21 -13.26
N LYS A 101 37.02 -41.99 -14.58
CA LYS A 101 37.22 -43.05 -15.59
C LYS A 101 38.69 -43.43 -15.68
N VAL A 102 38.96 -44.72 -15.83
CA VAL A 102 40.33 -45.25 -15.98
C VAL A 102 40.74 -45.19 -17.45
N ASN A 103 41.22 -44.03 -17.90
CA ASN A 103 41.65 -43.81 -19.29
C ASN A 103 43.16 -43.98 -19.49
N PHE A 104 43.95 -43.82 -18.43
CA PHE A 104 45.40 -43.96 -18.43
C PHE A 104 45.79 -45.16 -17.57
N LYS A 105 46.75 -45.96 -18.05
CA LYS A 105 47.26 -47.15 -17.38
C LYS A 105 48.78 -47.18 -17.51
N ASN A 106 49.50 -47.45 -16.42
CA ASN A 106 50.96 -47.46 -16.40
C ASN A 106 51.53 -48.65 -15.62
N TRP A 107 51.02 -49.84 -15.91
CA TRP A 107 51.41 -51.09 -15.26
C TRP A 107 52.90 -51.43 -15.42
N ALA A 108 53.47 -52.08 -14.42
CA ALA A 108 54.78 -52.70 -14.50
C ALA A 108 54.74 -53.93 -15.43
N SER A 109 55.91 -54.36 -15.90
CA SER A 109 56.00 -55.56 -16.74
C SER A 109 55.48 -56.77 -15.97
N GLY A 110 54.48 -57.47 -16.52
CA GLY A 110 53.85 -58.63 -15.90
C GLY A 110 52.60 -58.31 -15.07
N GLN A 111 52.25 -57.03 -14.90
CA GLN A 111 51.09 -56.58 -14.13
C GLN A 111 49.91 -56.18 -15.01
N PRO A 112 48.65 -56.30 -14.54
CA PRO A 112 48.24 -56.78 -13.21
C PRO A 112 48.18 -58.31 -13.07
N ASP A 113 48.63 -58.86 -11.93
CA ASP A 113 48.72 -60.31 -11.67
C ASP A 113 47.99 -60.82 -10.40
N GLU A 114 47.56 -59.92 -9.51
CA GLU A 114 46.73 -60.24 -8.34
C GLU A 114 45.24 -60.42 -8.68
N LEU A 115 44.84 -60.17 -9.93
CA LEU A 115 43.53 -60.54 -10.48
C LEU A 115 43.20 -62.04 -10.41
N LYS A 116 44.18 -62.89 -10.10
CA LYS A 116 44.00 -64.33 -9.87
C LYS A 116 43.33 -64.61 -8.52
N SER A 117 43.31 -63.64 -7.61
CA SER A 117 42.58 -63.70 -6.33
C SER A 117 41.08 -63.51 -6.55
N ALA A 118 40.26 -64.32 -5.89
CA ALA A 118 38.81 -64.13 -5.87
C ALA A 118 38.39 -62.82 -5.15
N GLU A 119 39.27 -62.26 -4.31
CA GLU A 119 39.03 -61.05 -3.53
C GLU A 119 39.31 -59.76 -4.32
N GLY A 120 39.96 -59.84 -5.49
CA GLY A 120 40.45 -58.69 -6.25
C GLY A 120 41.77 -58.13 -5.71
N GLY A 121 42.12 -56.91 -6.14
CA GLY A 121 43.43 -56.29 -5.89
C GLY A 121 43.36 -54.77 -5.73
N CYS A 122 44.36 -54.21 -5.05
CA CYS A 122 44.53 -52.78 -4.83
C CYS A 122 45.89 -52.32 -5.36
N VAL A 123 45.95 -51.12 -5.91
CA VAL A 123 47.12 -50.71 -6.69
C VAL A 123 48.06 -49.80 -5.90
N VAL A 124 49.34 -50.10 -6.01
CA VAL A 124 50.42 -49.23 -5.56
C VAL A 124 51.18 -48.63 -6.74
N PHE A 125 51.67 -47.41 -6.54
CA PHE A 125 52.72 -46.82 -7.35
C PHE A 125 54.07 -47.33 -6.84
N VAL A 126 54.84 -47.98 -7.70
CA VAL A 126 56.17 -48.51 -7.41
C VAL A 126 57.21 -47.45 -7.77
N GLY A 127 57.72 -46.73 -6.76
CA GLY A 127 58.66 -45.62 -6.96
C GLY A 127 59.92 -46.01 -7.74
N SER A 128 60.47 -47.20 -7.52
CA SER A 128 61.69 -47.66 -8.20
C SER A 128 61.54 -47.86 -9.71
N THR A 129 60.34 -48.20 -10.19
CA THR A 129 60.06 -48.44 -11.62
C THR A 129 59.23 -47.33 -12.26
N ARG A 130 58.63 -46.46 -11.44
CA ARG A 130 57.64 -45.42 -11.84
C ARG A 130 56.36 -45.99 -12.47
N LYS A 131 56.09 -47.28 -12.21
CA LYS A 131 54.98 -48.05 -12.74
C LYS A 131 54.04 -48.50 -11.63
N TRP A 132 52.93 -49.11 -12.00
CA TRP A 132 51.92 -49.59 -11.06
C TRP A 132 51.99 -51.10 -10.87
N ASP A 133 51.62 -51.55 -9.69
CA ASP A 133 51.57 -52.95 -9.28
C ASP A 133 50.28 -53.17 -8.48
N ASP A 134 49.50 -54.20 -8.80
CA ASP A 134 48.37 -54.60 -7.96
C ASP A 134 48.87 -55.58 -6.91
N ILE A 135 48.50 -55.31 -5.65
CA ILE A 135 48.87 -56.12 -4.49
C ILE A 135 47.61 -56.36 -3.65
N SER A 136 47.63 -57.38 -2.78
CA SER A 136 46.53 -57.58 -1.82
C SER A 136 46.25 -56.29 -1.03
N CYS A 137 44.98 -55.89 -0.97
CA CYS A 137 44.50 -54.70 -0.27
C CYS A 137 44.80 -54.70 1.25
N THR A 138 45.17 -55.85 1.80
CA THR A 138 45.53 -56.04 3.21
C THR A 138 47.01 -55.76 3.50
N ARG A 139 47.87 -55.72 2.47
CA ARG A 139 49.29 -55.34 2.61
C ARG A 139 49.39 -53.89 3.07
N VAL A 140 50.58 -53.47 3.47
CA VAL A 140 50.86 -52.10 3.87
C VAL A 140 51.77 -51.40 2.86
N ALA A 141 51.46 -50.15 2.56
CA ALA A 141 52.27 -49.25 1.73
C ALA A 141 52.12 -47.81 2.24
N ASN A 142 52.92 -46.89 1.70
CA ASN A 142 52.88 -45.49 2.10
C ASN A 142 51.58 -44.82 1.63
N LYS A 143 51.25 -43.70 2.28
CA LYS A 143 50.00 -42.97 2.10
C LYS A 143 50.11 -41.88 1.05
N MET A 144 49.09 -41.77 0.21
CA MET A 144 48.97 -40.66 -0.73
C MET A 144 47.50 -40.26 -0.91
N CYS A 145 47.26 -38.95 -0.85
CA CYS A 145 45.95 -38.34 -1.02
C CYS A 145 46.00 -37.21 -2.05
N GLN A 146 44.88 -36.93 -2.69
CA GLN A 146 44.65 -35.80 -3.57
C GLN A 146 43.43 -34.96 -3.14
N ILE A 147 43.44 -33.69 -3.48
CA ILE A 147 42.27 -32.81 -3.51
C ILE A 147 42.16 -32.30 -4.94
N ASP A 148 41.02 -32.53 -5.60
CA ASP A 148 40.70 -31.89 -6.87
C ASP A 148 40.27 -30.43 -6.58
N LEU A 149 41.00 -29.46 -7.11
CA LEU A 149 40.64 -28.04 -7.05
C LEU A 149 39.42 -27.73 -7.94
N ASP A 150 39.07 -28.65 -8.83
CA ASP A 150 37.93 -28.63 -9.74
C ASP A 150 36.58 -28.96 -9.09
N VAL A 151 36.49 -28.96 -7.75
CA VAL A 151 35.20 -28.99 -7.03
C VAL A 151 34.62 -27.56 -6.88
N LEU A 152 35.39 -26.52 -7.21
CA LEU A 152 34.90 -25.14 -7.21
C LEU A 152 33.97 -24.73 -8.37
N PRO A 153 34.00 -25.27 -9.60
CA PRO A 153 33.13 -24.81 -10.70
C PRO A 153 31.63 -25.01 -10.41
N GLU A 154 31.24 -26.06 -9.69
CA GLU A 154 29.84 -26.34 -9.40
C GLU A 154 29.31 -25.41 -8.30
N VAL A 155 30.10 -25.20 -7.24
CA VAL A 155 29.78 -24.23 -6.17
C VAL A 155 29.81 -22.80 -6.70
N ILE A 156 30.79 -22.46 -7.55
CA ILE A 156 30.88 -21.15 -8.21
C ILE A 156 29.70 -20.97 -9.17
N GLY A 157 29.31 -21.98 -9.93
CA GLY A 157 28.14 -21.94 -10.81
C GLY A 157 26.83 -21.72 -10.03
N LEU A 158 26.66 -22.42 -8.91
CA LEU A 158 25.52 -22.22 -8.00
C LEU A 158 25.54 -20.81 -7.38
N LEU A 159 26.70 -20.32 -6.96
CA LEU A 159 26.86 -18.97 -6.42
C LEU A 159 26.58 -17.90 -7.48
N GLN A 160 27.05 -18.09 -8.71
CA GLN A 160 26.79 -17.17 -9.83
C GLN A 160 25.30 -17.17 -10.20
N SER A 161 24.66 -18.33 -10.27
CA SER A 161 23.21 -18.43 -10.51
C SER A 161 22.43 -17.71 -9.43
N ASN A 162 22.72 -17.98 -8.15
CA ASN A 162 22.04 -17.34 -7.02
C ASN A 162 22.27 -15.83 -6.98
N LEU A 163 23.49 -15.36 -7.29
CA LEU A 163 23.80 -13.93 -7.37
C LEU A 163 23.09 -13.26 -8.55
N THR A 164 22.94 -13.96 -9.69
CA THR A 164 22.22 -13.46 -10.86
C THR A 164 20.72 -13.35 -10.56
N ASP A 165 20.13 -14.38 -9.95
CA ASP A 165 18.73 -14.37 -9.52
C ASP A 165 18.46 -13.28 -8.48
N LEU A 166 19.39 -13.08 -7.53
CA LEU A 166 19.28 -12.03 -6.54
C LEU A 166 19.38 -10.64 -7.17
N ALA A 167 20.30 -10.44 -8.12
CA ALA A 167 20.43 -9.18 -8.86
C ALA A 167 19.15 -8.86 -9.66
N ALA A 168 18.56 -9.85 -10.34
CA ALA A 168 17.31 -9.68 -11.07
C ALA A 168 16.14 -9.29 -10.15
N LYS A 169 16.03 -9.91 -8.96
CA LYS A 169 15.03 -9.55 -7.95
C LYS A 169 15.25 -8.15 -7.39
N ILE A 170 16.50 -7.75 -7.17
CA ILE A 170 16.83 -6.38 -6.73
C ILE A 170 16.42 -5.36 -7.80
N ASP A 171 16.69 -5.65 -9.08
CA ASP A 171 16.29 -4.77 -10.19
C ASP A 171 14.77 -4.64 -10.29
N GLU A 172 14.01 -5.73 -10.10
CA GLU A 172 12.54 -5.72 -10.05
C GLU A 172 12.01 -4.86 -8.89
N ILE A 173 12.60 -5.01 -7.69
CA ILE A 173 12.26 -4.20 -6.52
C ILE A 173 12.54 -2.71 -6.77
N ILE A 174 13.72 -2.38 -7.33
CA ILE A 174 14.07 -1.00 -7.67
C ILE A 174 13.07 -0.42 -8.68
N LEU A 175 12.72 -1.17 -9.74
CA LEU A 175 11.75 -0.74 -10.74
C LEU A 175 10.37 -0.49 -10.12
N SER A 176 9.93 -1.38 -9.21
CA SER A 176 8.68 -1.21 -8.48
C SER A 176 8.69 0.04 -7.59
N SER A 177 9.84 0.37 -6.99
CA SER A 177 10.00 1.56 -6.14
C SER A 177 9.93 2.87 -6.94
N GLU A 178 10.52 2.91 -8.14
CA GLU A 178 10.44 4.07 -9.04
C GLU A 178 8.99 4.30 -9.52
N ILE A 179 8.24 3.22 -9.79
CA ILE A 179 6.80 3.28 -10.13
C ILE A 179 5.99 3.80 -8.94
N VAL A 180 6.25 3.30 -7.72
CA VAL A 180 5.57 3.74 -6.50
C VAL A 180 5.85 5.23 -6.22
N GLU A 181 7.09 5.69 -6.40
CA GLU A 181 7.44 7.10 -6.21
C GLU A 181 6.72 8.00 -7.22
N THR A 182 6.64 7.56 -8.48
CA THR A 182 5.92 8.27 -9.55
C THR A 182 4.42 8.34 -9.25
N ASN A 183 3.82 7.23 -8.85
CA ASN A 183 2.40 7.19 -8.46
C ASN A 183 2.13 8.05 -7.21
N MET A 184 3.04 8.07 -6.23
CA MET A 184 2.94 8.94 -5.07
C MET A 184 3.03 10.43 -5.44
N LYS A 185 3.88 10.81 -6.39
CA LYS A 185 3.95 12.19 -6.90
C LYS A 185 2.63 12.60 -7.57
N SER A 186 2.08 11.75 -8.43
CA SER A 186 0.78 11.97 -9.06
C SER A 186 -0.34 12.09 -8.02
N LEU A 187 -0.40 11.20 -7.04
CA LEU A 187 -1.40 11.24 -5.95
C LEU A 187 -1.28 12.49 -5.09
N LYS A 188 -0.05 12.95 -4.78
CA LYS A 188 0.17 14.22 -4.07
C LYS A 188 -0.37 15.41 -4.86
N SER A 189 -0.21 15.40 -6.19
CA SER A 189 -0.77 16.45 -7.05
C SER A 189 -2.30 16.43 -7.06
N VAL A 190 -2.92 15.24 -7.18
CA VAL A 190 -4.38 15.10 -7.12
C VAL A 190 -4.92 15.56 -5.76
N LYS A 191 -4.28 15.16 -4.66
CA LYS A 191 -4.65 15.60 -3.31
C LYS A 191 -4.60 17.13 -3.20
N LYS A 192 -3.54 17.78 -3.70
CA LYS A 192 -3.41 19.24 -3.68
C LYS A 192 -4.54 19.93 -4.45
N ASN A 193 -4.92 19.41 -5.61
CA ASN A 193 -6.03 19.96 -6.40
C ASN A 193 -7.35 19.81 -5.64
N PHE A 194 -7.61 18.64 -5.06
CA PHE A 194 -8.81 18.39 -4.26
C PHE A 194 -8.88 19.31 -3.02
N ASP A 195 -7.77 19.48 -2.29
CA ASP A 195 -7.70 20.39 -1.14
C ASP A 195 -7.98 21.85 -1.57
N THR A 196 -7.55 22.25 -2.76
CA THR A 196 -7.81 23.59 -3.32
C THR A 196 -9.28 23.77 -3.66
N GLU A 197 -9.89 22.81 -4.36
CA GLU A 197 -11.33 22.84 -4.68
C GLU A 197 -12.20 22.84 -3.41
N MET A 198 -11.85 22.02 -2.42
CA MET A 198 -12.56 22.00 -1.14
C MET A 198 -12.48 23.33 -0.39
N GLN A 199 -11.38 24.08 -0.51
CA GLN A 199 -11.29 25.43 0.06
C GLN A 199 -12.14 26.44 -0.70
N LEU A 200 -12.20 26.36 -2.03
CA LEU A 200 -13.10 27.20 -2.83
C LEU A 200 -14.56 26.95 -2.45
N ILE A 201 -14.97 25.68 -2.35
CA ILE A 201 -16.32 25.30 -1.91
C ILE A 201 -16.61 25.80 -0.50
N LYS A 202 -15.66 25.68 0.45
CA LYS A 202 -15.83 26.23 1.81
C LYS A 202 -16.05 27.73 1.82
N ASN A 203 -15.29 28.47 1.01
CA ASN A 203 -15.45 29.92 0.91
C ASN A 203 -16.82 30.28 0.34
N GLU A 204 -17.25 29.62 -0.73
CA GLU A 204 -18.56 29.82 -1.35
C GLU A 204 -19.71 29.48 -0.37
N VAL A 205 -19.59 28.39 0.39
CA VAL A 205 -20.55 28.04 1.44
C VAL A 205 -20.61 29.10 2.53
N ASN A 206 -19.46 29.64 2.96
CA ASN A 206 -19.42 30.70 3.97
C ASN A 206 -20.05 32.01 3.46
N GLU A 207 -19.78 32.39 2.21
CA GLU A 207 -20.39 33.56 1.56
C GLU A 207 -21.91 33.39 1.46
N ASN A 208 -22.37 32.22 1.01
CA ASN A 208 -23.79 31.91 0.94
C ASN A 208 -24.45 31.87 2.31
N SER A 209 -23.78 31.31 3.33
CA SER A 209 -24.26 31.30 4.72
C SER A 209 -24.42 32.73 5.27
N ALA A 210 -23.44 33.61 5.03
CA ALA A 210 -23.53 35.01 5.42
C ALA A 210 -24.67 35.74 4.70
N PHE A 211 -24.87 35.48 3.41
CA PHE A 211 -25.98 36.03 2.63
C PHE A 211 -27.33 35.55 3.16
N VAL A 212 -27.49 34.25 3.41
CA VAL A 212 -28.70 33.67 4.02
C VAL A 212 -28.97 34.33 5.37
N GLN A 213 -27.96 34.46 6.24
CA GLN A 213 -28.12 35.08 7.55
C GLN A 213 -28.56 36.54 7.46
N GLN A 214 -27.99 37.30 6.53
CA GLN A 214 -28.39 38.69 6.28
C GLN A 214 -29.86 38.79 5.86
N GLN A 215 -30.30 37.91 4.95
CA GLN A 215 -31.70 37.87 4.50
C GLN A 215 -32.65 37.40 5.60
N THR A 216 -32.24 36.43 6.43
CA THR A 216 -32.99 36.00 7.62
C THR A 216 -33.16 37.15 8.61
N ASN A 217 -32.10 37.88 8.97
CA ASN A 217 -32.18 39.02 9.89
C ASN A 217 -33.07 40.16 9.35
N TYR A 218 -32.94 40.47 8.05
CA TYR A 218 -33.80 41.45 7.39
C TYR A 218 -35.28 41.03 7.44
N SER A 219 -35.54 39.74 7.21
CA SER A 219 -36.89 39.21 7.30
C SER A 219 -37.46 39.25 8.72
N GLU A 220 -36.69 38.85 9.73
CA GLU A 220 -37.13 38.89 11.13
C GLU A 220 -37.52 40.31 11.57
N THR A 221 -36.76 41.31 11.13
CA THR A 221 -37.05 42.72 11.42
C THR A 221 -38.40 43.13 10.81
N ASN A 222 -38.62 42.83 9.53
CA ASN A 222 -39.89 43.13 8.86
C ASN A 222 -41.05 42.30 9.45
N PHE A 223 -40.81 41.08 9.92
CA PHE A 223 -41.82 40.24 10.56
C PHE A 223 -42.22 40.69 11.96
N MET A 224 -41.29 41.20 12.77
CA MET A 224 -41.63 41.82 14.07
C MET A 224 -42.57 43.01 13.87
N ASP A 225 -42.29 43.85 12.86
CA ASP A 225 -43.14 44.98 12.50
C ASP A 225 -44.55 44.55 12.05
N ILE A 226 -44.68 43.42 11.33
CA ILE A 226 -45.97 42.84 10.94
C ILE A 226 -46.76 42.32 12.15
N ASN A 227 -46.12 41.64 13.10
CA ASN A 227 -46.81 41.10 14.28
C ASN A 227 -47.38 42.19 15.19
N VAL A 228 -46.64 43.29 15.38
CA VAL A 228 -47.15 44.47 16.09
C VAL A 228 -48.40 45.01 15.41
N LYS A 229 -48.35 45.19 14.08
CA LYS A 229 -49.48 45.69 13.29
C LYS A 229 -50.68 44.75 13.22
N LEU A 230 -50.47 43.44 13.25
CA LEU A 230 -51.54 42.44 13.34
C LEU A 230 -52.23 42.50 14.70
N SER A 231 -51.48 42.70 15.79
CA SER A 231 -52.07 42.91 17.11
C SER A 231 -52.93 44.18 17.13
N ASP A 232 -52.47 45.27 16.51
CA ASP A 232 -53.24 46.51 16.39
C ASP A 232 -54.55 46.31 15.63
N LEU A 233 -54.52 45.51 14.57
CA LEU A 233 -55.70 45.10 13.83
C LEU A 233 -56.69 44.30 14.67
N GLU A 234 -56.22 43.34 15.48
CA GLU A 234 -57.08 42.59 16.40
C GLU A 234 -57.77 43.53 17.39
N ASN A 235 -57.02 44.44 18.01
CA ASN A 235 -57.56 45.40 18.97
C ASN A 235 -58.57 46.36 18.34
N TRP A 236 -58.31 46.81 17.11
CA TRP A 236 -59.27 47.58 16.34
C TRP A 236 -60.54 46.81 16.06
N ALA A 237 -60.41 45.56 15.62
CA ALA A 237 -61.54 44.76 15.22
C ALA A 237 -62.45 44.49 16.44
N ILE A 238 -61.86 44.22 17.61
CA ILE A 238 -62.55 44.16 18.92
C ILE A 238 -63.22 45.51 19.25
N SER A 239 -62.55 46.64 19.03
CA SER A 239 -63.16 47.96 19.25
C SER A 239 -64.35 48.24 18.32
N ALA A 240 -64.29 47.73 17.09
CA ALA A 240 -65.33 47.88 16.08
C ALA A 240 -66.55 46.97 16.35
N GLU A 241 -66.38 45.86 17.08
CA GLU A 241 -67.46 44.96 17.56
C GLU A 241 -68.57 45.73 18.29
N SER A 242 -68.24 46.87 18.90
CA SER A 242 -69.22 47.78 19.53
C SER A 242 -70.23 48.46 18.58
N ARG A 243 -70.20 48.19 17.25
CA ARG A 243 -70.96 48.97 16.23
C ARG A 243 -71.86 48.24 15.19
N SER A 244 -71.99 46.90 15.12
CA SER A 244 -73.16 46.16 14.54
C SER A 244 -72.89 44.65 14.39
N GLU A 245 -73.95 43.83 14.52
CA GLU A 245 -73.89 42.42 14.94
C GLU A 245 -74.24 41.37 13.85
N SER A 246 -73.66 40.17 13.98
CA SER A 246 -73.86 38.90 13.23
C SER A 246 -72.77 38.55 12.21
N ASN A 247 -72.76 39.09 10.98
CA ASN A 247 -71.73 38.70 9.98
C ASN A 247 -70.31 39.19 10.35
N LYS A 248 -70.23 40.23 11.17
CA LYS A 248 -68.98 40.80 11.67
C LYS A 248 -68.27 39.86 12.66
N ASN A 249 -69.03 39.11 13.45
CA ASN A 249 -68.49 38.27 14.53
C ASN A 249 -67.78 37.02 13.98
N ASP A 250 -68.28 36.45 12.88
CA ASP A 250 -67.61 35.34 12.18
C ASP A 250 -66.30 35.78 11.52
N LEU A 251 -66.28 36.97 10.92
CA LEU A 251 -65.07 37.56 10.34
C LEU A 251 -64.04 37.96 11.40
N LEU A 252 -64.48 38.50 12.54
CA LEU A 252 -63.63 38.80 13.70
C LEU A 252 -62.97 37.54 14.27
N LYS A 253 -63.76 36.48 14.41
CA LYS A 253 -63.27 35.18 14.87
C LYS A 253 -62.25 34.61 13.89
N LEU A 254 -62.49 34.73 12.58
CA LEU A 254 -61.55 34.29 11.54
C LEU A 254 -60.22 35.07 11.60
N ILE A 255 -60.28 36.39 11.77
CA ILE A 255 -59.08 37.24 11.90
C ILE A 255 -58.28 36.85 13.15
N ASN A 256 -58.92 36.78 14.32
CA ASN A 256 -58.25 36.42 15.57
C ASN A 256 -57.65 34.99 15.53
N GLU A 257 -58.39 34.01 15.02
CA GLU A 257 -57.87 32.64 14.87
C GLU A 257 -56.67 32.57 13.92
N ASN A 258 -56.69 33.33 12.82
CA ASN A 258 -55.62 33.33 11.85
C ASN A 258 -54.40 34.12 12.34
N THR A 259 -54.60 35.23 13.05
CA THR A 259 -53.51 35.96 13.71
C THR A 259 -52.84 35.11 14.80
N GLN A 260 -53.60 34.37 15.61
CA GLN A 260 -53.03 33.42 16.56
C GLN A 260 -52.23 32.30 15.89
N LYS A 261 -52.72 31.74 14.77
CA LYS A 261 -51.98 30.75 13.97
C LYS A 261 -50.70 31.32 13.38
N ILE A 262 -50.74 32.58 12.93
CA ILE A 262 -49.58 33.32 12.42
C ILE A 262 -48.54 33.53 13.54
N ASN A 263 -48.96 34.05 14.69
CA ASN A 263 -48.09 34.25 15.86
C ASN A 263 -47.45 32.93 16.34
N SER A 264 -48.22 31.85 16.36
CA SER A 264 -47.71 30.51 16.70
C SER A 264 -46.69 30.00 15.68
N ALA A 265 -46.93 30.18 14.38
CA ALA A 265 -45.99 29.82 13.33
C ALA A 265 -44.70 30.63 13.43
N PHE A 266 -44.80 31.92 13.75
CA PHE A 266 -43.63 32.80 13.91
C PHE A 266 -42.77 32.47 15.13
N SER A 267 -43.36 32.11 16.27
CA SER A 267 -42.59 31.64 17.43
C SER A 267 -41.73 30.42 17.08
N LYS A 268 -42.24 29.52 16.23
CA LYS A 268 -41.51 28.33 15.78
C LYS A 268 -40.42 28.67 14.75
N LEU A 269 -40.63 29.69 13.91
CA LEU A 269 -39.65 30.17 12.93
C LEU A 269 -38.45 30.88 13.59
N SER A 270 -38.67 31.67 14.65
CA SER A 270 -37.60 32.32 15.42
C SER A 270 -36.64 31.31 16.07
N ILE A 271 -37.15 30.17 16.53
CA ILE A 271 -36.32 29.06 17.06
C ILE A 271 -35.41 28.47 15.97
N ILE A 272 -35.93 28.32 14.75
CA ILE A 272 -35.17 27.79 13.61
C ILE A 272 -34.09 28.80 13.19
N SER A 273 -34.39 30.10 13.15
CA SER A 273 -33.42 31.15 12.85
C SER A 273 -32.28 31.22 13.87
N THR A 274 -32.59 31.05 15.16
CA THR A 274 -31.58 30.98 16.23
C THR A 274 -30.66 29.78 16.04
N ALA A 275 -31.19 28.62 15.60
CA ALA A 275 -30.39 27.43 15.30
C ALA A 275 -29.51 27.57 14.03
N VAL A 276 -29.90 28.43 13.08
CA VAL A 276 -29.09 28.77 11.88
C VAL A 276 -27.91 29.67 12.24
N ASN A 277 -28.14 30.65 13.14
CA ASN A 277 -27.10 31.56 13.64
C ASN A 277 -25.96 30.85 14.40
N GLU A 278 -26.19 29.65 14.93
CA GLU A 278 -25.20 28.84 15.66
C GLU A 278 -24.29 27.97 14.76
N ASN A 279 -24.11 28.36 13.48
CA ASN A 279 -23.22 27.73 12.48
C ASN A 279 -23.58 26.30 12.05
N ASN A 280 -24.83 25.86 12.21
CA ASN A 280 -25.27 24.57 11.69
C ASN A 280 -26.03 24.76 10.36
N ASN A 281 -25.56 24.11 9.30
CA ASN A 281 -26.32 23.97 8.05
C ASN A 281 -27.70 23.37 8.36
N LEU A 282 -28.76 23.95 7.82
CA LEU A 282 -30.11 23.39 7.93
C LEU A 282 -30.14 21.98 7.36
N THR A 283 -30.55 21.02 8.17
CA THR A 283 -30.88 19.68 7.67
C THR A 283 -32.07 19.75 6.71
N SER A 284 -32.17 18.79 5.78
CA SER A 284 -33.33 18.68 4.87
C SER A 284 -34.68 18.73 5.61
N CYS A 285 -34.74 18.12 6.80
CA CYS A 285 -35.95 18.14 7.64
C CYS A 285 -36.26 19.54 8.17
N GLN A 286 -35.25 20.29 8.62
CA GLN A 286 -35.44 21.67 9.08
C GLN A 286 -35.86 22.60 7.94
N PHE A 287 -35.37 22.36 6.72
CA PHE A 287 -35.77 23.08 5.52
C PHE A 287 -37.25 22.83 5.15
N ASP A 288 -37.70 21.58 5.18
CA ASP A 288 -39.10 21.23 4.91
C ASP A 288 -40.05 21.82 5.97
N VAL A 289 -39.62 21.82 7.23
CA VAL A 289 -40.36 22.45 8.34
C VAL A 289 -40.46 23.97 8.15
N LEU A 290 -39.38 24.63 7.73
CA LEU A 290 -39.36 26.07 7.43
C LEU A 290 -40.33 26.41 6.28
N GLN A 291 -40.28 25.66 5.18
CA GLN A 291 -41.22 25.85 4.06
C GLN A 291 -42.68 25.63 4.47
N SER A 292 -42.96 24.62 5.30
CA SER A 292 -44.31 24.31 5.78
C SER A 292 -44.89 25.47 6.61
N HIS A 293 -44.09 26.04 7.52
CA HIS A 293 -44.53 27.18 8.33
C HIS A 293 -44.69 28.46 7.51
N LEU A 294 -43.81 28.74 6.54
CA LEU A 294 -43.97 29.89 5.64
C LEU A 294 -45.27 29.78 4.81
N ARG A 295 -45.60 28.59 4.30
CA ARG A 295 -46.87 28.36 3.60
C ARG A 295 -48.08 28.60 4.50
N LEU A 296 -48.00 28.22 5.78
CA LEU A 296 -49.06 28.46 6.75
C LEU A 296 -49.25 29.96 7.02
N VAL A 297 -48.16 30.73 7.15
CA VAL A 297 -48.20 32.20 7.30
C VAL A 297 -48.84 32.86 6.08
N VAL A 298 -48.40 32.52 4.87
CA VAL A 298 -48.96 33.06 3.61
C VAL A 298 -50.47 32.77 3.51
N LYS A 299 -50.88 31.55 3.84
CA LYS A 299 -52.30 31.18 3.81
C LYS A 299 -53.13 32.03 4.77
N ASN A 300 -52.71 32.13 6.03
CA ASN A 300 -53.45 32.88 7.04
C ASN A 300 -53.45 34.40 6.75
N LEU A 301 -52.35 34.97 6.22
CA LEU A 301 -52.32 36.37 5.76
C LEU A 301 -53.30 36.60 4.61
N SER A 302 -53.44 35.64 3.70
CA SER A 302 -54.40 35.71 2.60
C SER A 302 -55.84 35.68 3.13
N ASP A 303 -56.11 34.83 4.11
CA ASP A 303 -57.43 34.72 4.74
C ASP A 303 -57.80 36.02 5.49
N ILE A 304 -56.83 36.64 6.19
CA ILE A 304 -57.00 37.96 6.84
C ILE A 304 -57.25 39.05 5.79
N ASN A 305 -56.46 39.09 4.71
CA ASN A 305 -56.63 40.08 3.65
C ASN A 305 -58.03 40.01 3.02
N ASN A 306 -58.52 38.80 2.76
CA ASN A 306 -59.86 38.58 2.23
C ASN A 306 -60.95 39.03 3.23
N ALA A 307 -60.78 38.71 4.51
CA ALA A 307 -61.71 39.14 5.57
C ALA A 307 -61.75 40.67 5.70
N ILE A 308 -60.60 41.35 5.61
CA ILE A 308 -60.52 42.82 5.63
C ILE A 308 -61.27 43.40 4.42
N HIS A 309 -61.04 42.88 3.22
CA HIS A 309 -61.78 43.31 2.03
C HIS A 309 -63.30 43.12 2.18
N GLU A 310 -63.73 42.03 2.81
CA GLU A 310 -65.15 41.75 3.08
C GLU A 310 -65.74 42.72 4.12
N ILE A 311 -65.01 43.03 5.20
CA ILE A 311 -65.40 44.02 6.21
C ILE A 311 -65.54 45.43 5.60
N VAL A 312 -64.58 45.82 4.75
CA VAL A 312 -64.60 47.10 4.01
C VAL A 312 -65.80 47.16 3.06
N SER A 313 -66.24 46.02 2.52
CA SER A 313 -67.41 45.96 1.62
C SER A 313 -68.76 46.01 2.35
N LEU A 314 -68.81 45.51 3.59
CA LEU A 314 -70.04 45.39 4.39
C LEU A 314 -70.43 46.68 5.16
N ASN A 315 -69.47 47.56 5.45
CA ASN A 315 -69.71 48.85 6.08
C ASN A 315 -69.25 49.97 5.15
N SER A 316 -70.03 51.05 5.02
CA SER A 316 -69.63 52.30 4.33
C SER A 316 -68.56 53.07 5.13
N VAL A 317 -67.48 52.39 5.50
CA VAL A 317 -66.30 52.95 6.17
C VAL A 317 -65.52 53.71 5.11
N LYS A 318 -65.32 55.02 5.33
CA LYS A 318 -64.47 55.81 4.44
C LYS A 318 -63.04 55.30 4.57
N ASP A 319 -62.33 55.19 3.46
CA ASP A 319 -60.91 54.80 3.34
C ASP A 319 -59.94 55.49 4.33
N GLU A 320 -60.38 56.53 5.03
CA GLU A 320 -59.62 57.41 5.93
C GLU A 320 -59.87 57.14 7.42
N GLU A 321 -60.71 56.15 7.80
CA GLU A 321 -60.89 55.80 9.20
C GLU A 321 -59.57 55.26 9.77
N LYS A 322 -59.00 56.01 10.72
CA LYS A 322 -57.71 55.73 11.35
C LYS A 322 -57.91 54.84 12.57
N ILE A 323 -57.16 53.76 12.57
CA ILE A 323 -57.13 52.71 13.57
C ILE A 323 -56.04 53.06 14.58
N GLU A 324 -56.41 53.30 15.84
CA GLU A 324 -55.45 53.59 16.91
C GLU A 324 -54.90 52.29 17.49
N SER A 325 -53.58 52.11 17.42
CA SER A 325 -52.85 50.99 17.99
C SER A 325 -52.79 51.07 19.51
N ASN A 326 -52.48 49.94 20.16
CA ASN A 326 -52.22 49.92 21.60
C ASN A 326 -51.00 50.76 22.01
N GLU A 327 -50.17 51.17 21.05
CA GLU A 327 -48.99 52.02 21.23
C GLU A 327 -49.20 53.49 20.79
N GLY A 328 -50.44 53.88 20.44
CA GLY A 328 -50.80 55.27 20.11
C GLY A 328 -50.54 55.72 18.66
N PHE A 329 -50.24 54.77 17.75
CA PHE A 329 -50.11 55.03 16.32
C PHE A 329 -51.46 54.89 15.62
N GLN A 330 -51.73 55.76 14.65
CA GLN A 330 -52.98 55.74 13.91
C GLN A 330 -52.76 55.27 12.46
N LEU A 331 -53.26 54.09 12.11
CA LEU A 331 -53.12 53.47 10.78
C LEU A 331 -54.47 53.38 10.05
N SER A 332 -54.52 53.78 8.79
CA SER A 332 -55.66 53.54 7.91
C SER A 332 -55.69 52.08 7.43
N ILE A 333 -56.87 51.62 7.01
CA ILE A 333 -57.06 50.31 6.37
C ILE A 333 -56.15 50.16 5.13
N LYS A 334 -55.90 51.25 4.38
CA LYS A 334 -54.97 51.26 3.24
C LYS A 334 -53.53 50.98 3.65
N GLU A 335 -53.07 51.53 4.77
CA GLU A 335 -51.73 51.28 5.27
C GLU A 335 -51.59 49.81 5.70
N ILE A 336 -52.62 49.23 6.32
CA ILE A 336 -52.64 47.81 6.70
C ILE A 336 -52.57 46.89 5.48
N ILE A 337 -53.36 47.16 4.43
CA ILE A 337 -53.32 46.39 3.19
C ILE A 337 -51.92 46.50 2.55
N LEU A 338 -51.31 47.69 2.56
CA LEU A 338 -49.95 47.89 2.05
C LEU A 338 -48.90 47.10 2.84
N TYR A 339 -49.06 46.98 4.16
CA TYR A 339 -48.19 46.14 4.99
C TYR A 339 -48.36 44.65 4.72
N ILE A 340 -49.59 44.17 4.53
CA ILE A 340 -49.86 42.78 4.14
C ILE A 340 -49.22 42.46 2.78
N LEU A 341 -49.32 43.37 1.80
CA LEU A 341 -48.65 43.21 0.50
C LEU A 341 -47.12 43.20 0.64
N THR A 342 -46.57 44.03 1.51
CA THR A 342 -45.13 44.07 1.80
C THR A 342 -44.66 42.77 2.49
N ALA A 343 -45.50 42.20 3.36
CA ALA A 343 -45.27 40.89 3.97
C ALA A 343 -45.21 39.76 2.94
N PHE A 344 -46.18 39.72 2.00
CA PHE A 344 -46.17 38.74 0.91
C PHE A 344 -44.92 38.86 0.04
N ASN A 345 -44.50 40.07 -0.30
CA ASN A 345 -43.30 40.30 -1.10
C ASN A 345 -42.02 39.85 -0.36
N THR A 346 -41.94 40.15 0.94
CA THR A 346 -40.82 39.72 1.80
C THR A 346 -40.75 38.19 1.89
N ILE A 347 -41.89 37.51 2.09
CA ILE A 347 -41.96 36.04 2.13
C ILE A 347 -41.56 35.42 0.78
N ALA A 348 -41.95 36.04 -0.34
CA ALA A 348 -41.56 35.58 -1.67
C ALA A 348 -40.04 35.65 -1.87
N ILE A 349 -39.40 36.75 -1.45
CA ILE A 349 -37.94 36.93 -1.52
C ILE A 349 -37.21 35.87 -0.69
N ILE A 350 -37.68 35.59 0.53
CA ILE A 350 -37.10 34.55 1.40
C ILE A 350 -37.25 33.17 0.76
N THR A 351 -38.43 32.86 0.21
CA THR A 351 -38.69 31.56 -0.42
C THR A 351 -37.79 31.33 -1.64
N VAL A 352 -37.50 32.39 -2.40
CA VAL A 352 -36.54 32.35 -3.52
C VAL A 352 -35.10 32.23 -3.02
N THR A 353 -34.74 32.92 -1.94
CA THR A 353 -33.38 32.88 -1.37
C THR A 353 -33.05 31.53 -0.73
N LEU A 354 -34.04 30.86 -0.15
CA LEU A 354 -33.90 29.54 0.46
C LEU A 354 -33.79 28.41 -0.57
N LYS A 355 -34.25 28.62 -1.81
CA LYS A 355 -34.25 27.62 -2.88
C LYS A 355 -32.96 27.70 -3.68
#